data_AF-A0A2S5KPX4-F1
#
_entry.id   AF-A0A2S5KPX4-F1
#
_cell.length_a   1.000
_cell.length_b   1.000
_cell.length_c   1.000
_cell.angle_alpha   90.00
_cell.angle_beta   90.00
_cell.angle_gamma   90.00
#
_symmetry.space_group_name_H-M   'P 1'
#
loop_
_entity.id
_entity.type
_entity.pdbx_description
1 polymer ?
#
loop_
_entity_poly.entity_id
_entity_poly.type
_entity_poly.pdbx_seq_one_letter_code
_entity_poly.pdbx_strand_id
1 'polypeptide(L)' 'MPSINIDNKEYDLDTLSEEAKAQIASIQFVDQELARLQAKAAALQTARNAYVNALKGLLPENASLAS' A
#
# COMPACT_ATOMS: atom_id res chain seq x y z
N MET A 1 -24.45 7.21 -17.21
CA MET A 1 -24.63 7.11 -15.75
C MET A 1 -23.34 6.51 -15.21
N PRO A 2 -22.73 7.09 -14.18
CA PRO A 2 -21.47 6.57 -13.65
C PRO A 2 -21.75 5.23 -12.94
N SER A 3 -21.03 4.18 -13.31
CA SER A 3 -21.18 2.84 -12.72
C SER A 3 -20.00 2.50 -11.80
N ILE A 4 -20.26 1.71 -10.76
CA ILE A 4 -19.25 1.16 -9.87
C ILE A 4 -19.31 -0.36 -9.88
N ASN A 5 -18.14 -1.00 -9.93
CA ASN A 5 -18.03 -2.44 -9.79
C ASN A 5 -17.72 -2.81 -8.34
N ILE A 6 -18.61 -3.59 -7.72
CA ILE A 6 -18.44 -4.16 -6.37
C ILE A 6 -18.63 -5.67 -6.50
N ASP A 7 -17.64 -6.46 -6.08
CA ASP A 7 -17.66 -7.94 -6.13
C ASP A 7 -18.06 -8.51 -7.52
N ASN A 8 -17.47 -7.97 -8.60
CA ASN A 8 -17.78 -8.32 -9.99
C ASN A 8 -19.24 -8.06 -10.43
N LYS A 9 -19.97 -7.22 -9.70
CA LYS A 9 -21.27 -6.72 -10.13
C LYS A 9 -21.19 -5.24 -10.40
N GLU A 10 -21.69 -4.85 -11.57
CA GLU A 10 -21.80 -3.46 -11.96
C GLU A 10 -23.09 -2.88 -11.39
N TYR A 11 -22.96 -1.79 -10.65
CA TYR A 11 -24.06 -1.03 -10.09
C TYR A 11 -24.09 0.34 -10.74
N ASP A 12 -25.27 0.73 -11.19
CA ASP A 12 -25.52 2.11 -11.59
C ASP A 12 -25.64 2.98 -10.34
N LEU A 13 -24.73 3.95 -10.18
CA LEU A 13 -24.72 4.82 -9.01
C LEU A 13 -26.05 5.59 -8.87
N ASP A 14 -26.73 5.91 -9.96
CA ASP A 14 -27.99 6.64 -9.93
C ASP A 14 -29.14 5.80 -9.34
N THR A 15 -28.97 4.47 -9.31
CA THR A 15 -29.94 3.52 -8.73
C THR A 15 -29.69 3.20 -7.25
N LEU A 16 -28.57 3.66 -6.70
CA LEU A 16 -28.20 3.43 -5.31
C LEU A 16 -28.80 4.47 -4.37
N SER A 17 -29.06 4.06 -3.13
CA SER A 17 -29.49 5.00 -2.08
C SER A 17 -28.36 5.97 -1.72
N GLU A 18 -28.71 7.12 -1.14
CA GLU A 18 -27.73 8.12 -0.71
C GLU A 18 -26.78 7.56 0.37
N GLU A 19 -27.28 6.69 1.25
CA GLU A 19 -26.48 6.00 2.26
C GLU A 19 -25.45 5.05 1.61
N ALA A 20 -25.85 4.31 0.57
CA ALA A 20 -24.94 3.44 -0.17
C ALA A 20 -23.83 4.24 -0.86
N LYS A 21 -24.17 5.38 -1.48
CA LYS A 21 -23.19 6.29 -2.09
C LYS A 21 -22.21 6.85 -1.05
N ALA A 22 -22.70 7.25 0.13
CA ALA A 22 -21.85 7.73 1.22
C ALA A 22 -20.88 6.65 1.73
N GLN A 23 -21.34 5.40 1.82
CA GLN A 23 -20.49 4.27 2.20
C GLN A 23 -19.41 4.00 1.14
N ILE A 24 -19.77 4.04 -0.14
CA ILE A 24 -18.81 3.90 -1.26
C ILE A 24 -17.73 4.99 -1.19
N ALA A 25 -18.12 6.24 -0.99
CA ALA A 25 -17.17 7.34 -0.85
C ALA A 25 -16.21 7.11 0.34
N SER A 26 -16.74 6.62 1.47
CA SER A 26 -15.92 6.29 2.65
C SER A 26 -14.94 5.14 2.36
N ILE A 27 -15.36 4.11 1.64
CA ILE A 27 -14.48 3.00 1.21
C ILE A 27 -13.37 3.52 0.30
N GLN A 28 -13.71 4.30 -0.73
CA GLN A 28 -12.73 4.88 -1.65
C GLN A 28 -11.68 5.74 -0.92
N PHE A 29 -12.11 6.51 0.08
CA PHE A 29 -11.20 7.28 0.92
C PHE A 29 -10.22 6.37 1.69
N VAL A 30 -10.73 5.30 2.32
CA VAL A 30 -9.90 4.33 3.05
C VAL A 30 -8.92 3.62 2.11
N ASP A 31 -9.35 3.22 0.92
CA ASP A 31 -8.51 2.57 -0.07
C ASP A 31 -7.36 3.47 -0.54
N GLN A 32 -7.63 4.76 -0.77
CA GLN A 32 -6.60 5.75 -1.10
C GLN A 32 -5.58 5.89 0.04
N GLU A 33 -6.03 5.93 1.28
CA GLU A 33 -5.14 6.00 2.43
C GLU A 33 -4.30 4.73 2.61
N LEU A 34 -4.88 3.55 2.38
CA LEU A 34 -4.15 2.28 2.38
C LEU A 34 -3.07 2.25 1.29
N ALA A 35 -3.41 2.65 0.07
CA ALA A 35 -2.44 2.75 -1.03
C ALA A 35 -1.29 3.72 -0.69
N ARG A 36 -1.61 4.86 -0.06
CA ARG A 36 -0.60 5.83 0.41
C ARG A 36 0.32 5.24 1.47
N LEU A 37 -0.21 4.48 2.42
CA LEU A 37 0.59 3.80 3.45
C LEU A 37 1.50 2.73 2.84
N GLN A 38 1.00 1.95 1.88
CA GLN A 38 1.79 0.95 1.16
C GLN A 38 2.95 1.60 0.39
N ALA A 39 2.71 2.73 -0.29
CA ALA A 39 3.76 3.48 -0.97
C ALA A 39 4.85 3.96 0.00
N LYS A 40 4.46 4.46 1.18
CA LYS A 40 5.41 4.84 2.24
C LYS A 40 6.20 3.64 2.76
N ALA A 41 5.54 2.50 2.99
CA ALA A 41 6.21 1.28 3.43
C ALA A 41 7.24 0.81 2.40
N ALA A 42 6.92 0.84 1.11
CA ALA A 42 7.84 0.49 0.04
C ALA A 42 9.08 1.41 -0.01
N ALA A 43 8.88 2.72 0.17
CA ALA A 43 9.97 3.69 0.25
C ALA A 43 10.89 3.41 1.46
N LEU A 44 10.32 3.16 2.64
CA LEU A 44 11.08 2.83 3.85
C LEU A 44 11.83 1.50 3.72
N GLN A 45 11.22 0.49 3.10
CA GLN A 45 11.86 -0.79 2.83
C GLN A 45 13.08 -0.62 1.90
N THR A 46 12.96 0.24 0.88
CA THR A 46 14.08 0.59 -0.01
C THR A 46 15.21 1.26 0.76
N ALA A 47 14.89 2.25 1.60
CA ALA A 47 15.87 2.92 2.45
C ALA A 47 16.56 1.95 3.42
N ARG A 48 15.81 1.06 4.07
CA ARG A 48 16.35 0.01 4.94
C ARG A 48 17.34 -0.88 4.20
N ASN A 49 16.99 -1.32 2.98
CA ASN A 49 17.86 -2.16 2.17
C ASN A 49 19.15 -1.42 1.78
N ALA A 50 19.06 -0.13 1.44
CA ALA A 50 20.22 0.71 1.17
C ALA A 50 21.15 0.80 2.39
N TYR A 51 20.60 1.01 3.59
CA TYR A 51 21.39 1.04 4.83
C TYR A 51 22.04 -0.30 5.16
N VAL A 52 21.35 -1.42 4.93
CA VAL A 52 21.92 -2.76 5.10
C VAL A 52 23.09 -2.97 4.14
N ASN A 53 22.97 -2.55 2.89
CA ASN A 53 24.04 -2.67 1.90
C ASN A 53 25.24 -1.77 2.25
N ALA A 54 24.99 -0.54 2.68
CA ALA A 54 26.04 0.34 3.17
C ALA A 54 26.77 -0.26 4.37
N LEU A 55 26.02 -0.82 5.34
CA LEU A 55 26.60 -1.51 6.48
C LEU A 55 27.49 -2.67 6.05
N LYS A 56 27.05 -3.52 5.11
CA LYS A 56 27.86 -4.65 4.61
C LYS A 56 29.21 -4.20 4.06
N GLY A 57 29.28 -3.04 3.38
CA GLY A 57 30.54 -2.48 2.89
C GLY A 57 31.48 -1.97 3.98
N LEU A 58 30.95 -1.71 5.18
CA LEU A 58 31.73 -1.31 6.36
C LEU A 58 32.12 -2.50 7.24
N LEU A 59 31.50 -3.67 7.04
CA LEU A 59 31.83 -4.87 7.78
C LEU A 59 33.12 -5.48 7.21
N PRO A 60 34.02 -6.00 8.07
CA PRO A 60 35.20 -6.71 7.62
C PRO A 60 34.81 -7.97 6.83
N GLU A 61 35.51 -8.26 5.74
CA GLU A 61 35.26 -9.42 4.84
C GLU A 61 35.28 -10.79 5.56
N ASN A 62 35.87 -10.85 6.76
CA ASN A 62 36.06 -12.07 7.55
C ASN A 62 35.22 -12.09 8.85
N ALA A 63 33.92 -11.81 8.77
CA ALA A 63 32.98 -12.18 9.85
C ALA A 63 32.59 -13.68 9.81
N SER A 64 33.42 -14.51 9.18
CA SER A 64 33.48 -15.96 9.39
C SER A 64 34.84 -16.25 10.01
N LEU A 65 34.86 -17.11 11.03
CA LEU A 65 35.99 -17.49 11.89
C LEU A 65 36.20 -16.62 13.15
N ALA A 66 35.16 -16.53 13.98
CA ALA A 66 35.37 -16.79 15.40
C ALA A 66 34.42 -17.92 15.79
N SER A 67 35.05 -19.07 16.07
CA SER A 67 34.57 -20.32 16.64
C SER A 67 33.48 -20.18 17.70
#